data_AF-A0A1R1X0K4-F1
#
_entry.id   AF-A0A1R1X0K4-F1
#
_cell.length_a   1.000
_cell.length_b   1.000
_cell.length_c   1.000
_cell.angle_alpha   90.00
_cell.angle_beta   90.00
_cell.angle_gamma   90.00
#
_symmetry.space_group_name_H-M   'P 1'
#
loop_
_entity.id
_entity.type
_entity.pdbx_description
1 polymer ?
#
loop_
_entity_poly.entity_id
_entity_poly.type
_entity_poly.pdbx_seq_one_letter_code
_entity_poly.pdbx_strand_id
1 'polypeptide(L)'
;MYLIDVSYEVRELSVFKELLKKVNKNFGIPDSSKVFFLIWTTTPWTLIANRAIAVNPDLEYTTIKTIDSDGQDEHYIVSKDLAPSLLSLFENQSSISPNPSIKGIDLVNHTYYQFFDKKEYSVLPAEYVTSVSGTGLVHTAPGHGKEDYEMCLSFGIAPFSPVDEYGNFTIEAPSELVGKNVLSDGN
;
A
#
# COMPACT_ATOMS: atom_id res chain seq x y z
N MET A 1 5.55 18.77 -6.43
CA MET A 1 5.56 17.34 -6.79
C MET A 1 4.37 16.76 -6.07
N TYR A 2 3.32 16.36 -6.80
CA TYR A 2 2.12 15.78 -6.20
C TYR A 2 2.49 14.39 -5.71
N LEU A 3 2.78 14.29 -4.42
CA LEU A 3 2.97 13.03 -3.72
C LEU A 3 1.56 12.54 -3.37
N ILE A 4 1.18 11.35 -3.82
CA ILE A 4 -0.08 10.75 -3.41
C ILE A 4 0.24 9.59 -2.49
N ASP A 5 -0.17 9.75 -1.24
CA ASP A 5 -0.23 8.68 -0.28
C ASP A 5 -1.61 8.04 -0.41
N VAL A 6 -1.65 6.75 -0.71
CA VAL A 6 -2.89 5.98 -0.82
C VAL A 6 -2.86 4.88 0.24
N SER A 7 -4.00 4.59 0.84
CA SER A 7 -4.09 3.64 1.94
C SER A 7 -5.08 2.53 1.64
N TYR A 8 -4.58 1.29 1.54
CA TYR A 8 -5.43 0.12 1.34
C TYR A 8 -5.79 -0.52 2.68
N GLU A 9 -7.07 -0.64 2.98
CA GLU A 9 -7.53 -1.28 4.23
C GLU A 9 -7.16 -2.77 4.25
N VAL A 10 -6.61 -3.20 5.39
CA VAL A 10 -6.27 -4.62 5.64
C VAL A 10 -7.58 -5.40 5.81
N ARG A 11 -7.78 -6.43 5.00
CA ARG A 11 -9.05 -7.16 4.96
C ARG A 11 -9.25 -8.09 6.15
N GLU A 12 -8.34 -9.05 6.35
CA GLU A 12 -8.44 -10.03 7.44
C GLU A 12 -7.84 -9.47 8.74
N LEU A 13 -8.47 -8.41 9.26
CA LEU A 13 -7.96 -7.70 10.43
C LEU A 13 -7.77 -8.62 11.66
N SER A 14 -8.60 -9.65 11.83
CA SER A 14 -8.43 -10.65 12.89
C SER A 14 -7.11 -11.41 12.75
N VAL A 15 -6.76 -11.86 11.54
CA VAL A 15 -5.50 -12.55 11.24
C VAL A 15 -4.32 -11.61 11.44
N PHE A 16 -4.43 -10.37 10.95
CA PHE A 16 -3.41 -9.35 11.15
C PHE A 16 -3.18 -9.07 12.64
N LYS A 17 -4.24 -8.91 13.44
CA LYS A 17 -4.15 -8.71 14.89
C LYS A 17 -3.52 -9.91 15.61
N GLU A 18 -3.79 -11.14 15.15
CA GLU A 18 -3.12 -12.33 15.68
C GLU A 18 -1.61 -12.29 15.42
N LEU A 19 -1.20 -11.88 14.22
CA LEU A 19 0.20 -11.62 13.90
C LEU A 19 0.77 -10.57 14.87
N LEU A 20 0.10 -9.43 15.04
CA LEU A 20 0.58 -8.36 15.91
C LEU A 20 0.74 -8.82 17.37
N LYS A 21 -0.19 -9.64 17.87
CA LYS A 21 -0.10 -10.25 19.22
C LYS A 21 1.09 -11.20 19.36
N LYS A 22 1.51 -11.89 18.27
CA LYS A 22 2.72 -12.73 18.26
C LYS A 22 3.99 -11.89 18.27
N VAL A 23 4.02 -10.78 17.52
CA VAL A 23 5.17 -9.86 17.47
C VAL A 23 5.33 -9.12 18.80
N ASN A 24 4.24 -8.58 19.34
CA ASN A 24 4.21 -7.92 20.65
C ASN A 24 2.82 -8.07 21.30
N LYS A 25 2.75 -8.75 22.44
CA LYS A 25 1.48 -8.92 23.18
C LYS A 25 0.82 -7.60 23.58
N ASN A 26 1.61 -6.52 23.69
CA ASN A 26 1.15 -5.18 24.04
C ASN A 26 0.91 -4.28 22.82
N PHE A 27 0.93 -4.82 21.59
CA PHE A 27 0.71 -4.03 20.37
C PHE A 27 -0.61 -3.25 20.43
N GLY A 28 -1.65 -3.86 21.00
CA GLY A 28 -2.83 -3.14 21.47
C GLY A 28 -3.58 -2.31 20.42
N ILE A 29 -3.77 -2.80 19.19
CA ILE A 29 -4.76 -2.22 18.27
C ILE A 29 -6.16 -2.56 18.80
N PRO A 30 -6.99 -1.56 19.18
CA PRO A 30 -8.37 -1.79 19.58
C PRO A 30 -9.18 -2.55 18.53
N ASP A 31 -10.22 -3.27 18.96
CA ASP A 31 -10.97 -4.08 18.00
C ASP A 31 -11.73 -3.26 16.96
N SER A 32 -12.13 -2.04 17.34
CA SER A 32 -12.81 -1.06 16.52
C SER A 32 -11.90 -0.30 15.55
N SER A 33 -10.58 -0.45 15.64
CA SER A 33 -9.66 0.32 14.80
C SER A 33 -9.58 -0.23 13.38
N LYS A 34 -9.31 0.66 12.43
CA LYS A 34 -8.95 0.28 11.06
C LYS A 34 -7.43 0.21 10.90
N VAL A 35 -6.98 -0.65 10.00
CA VAL A 35 -5.55 -0.79 9.68
C VAL A 35 -5.39 -0.70 8.18
N PHE A 36 -4.37 0.03 7.74
CA PHE A 36 -4.11 0.30 6.34
C PHE A 36 -2.66 0.02 5.96
N PHE A 37 -2.44 -0.48 4.75
CA PHE A 37 -1.16 -0.41 4.07
C PHE A 37 -1.04 0.97 3.43
N LEU A 38 -0.13 1.81 3.92
CA LEU A 38 0.15 3.12 3.31
C LEU A 38 1.17 2.93 2.19
N ILE A 39 0.74 3.12 0.94
CA ILE A 39 1.60 3.03 -0.24
C ILE A 39 1.96 4.42 -0.74
N TRP A 40 3.12 4.51 -1.38
CA TRP A 40 3.57 5.71 -2.07
C TRP A 40 3.76 5.45 -3.56
N THR A 41 3.40 6.43 -4.38
CA THR A 41 3.68 6.43 -5.82
C THR A 41 3.98 7.82 -6.34
N THR A 42 4.85 7.90 -7.35
CA THR A 42 5.08 9.12 -8.15
C THR A 42 4.29 9.12 -9.46
N THR A 43 3.60 8.02 -9.76
CA THR A 43 2.81 7.83 -10.98
C THR A 43 1.36 7.45 -10.63
N PRO A 44 0.54 8.38 -10.09
CA PRO A 44 -0.85 8.13 -9.68
C PRO A 44 -1.69 7.38 -10.71
N TRP A 45 -1.54 7.72 -12.00
CA TRP A 45 -2.27 7.09 -13.10
C TRP A 45 -2.12 5.55 -13.15
N THR A 46 -1.04 5.00 -12.57
CA THR A 46 -0.79 3.55 -12.51
C THR A 46 -1.57 2.82 -11.42
N LEU A 47 -2.22 3.52 -10.48
CA LEU A 47 -2.97 2.91 -9.36
C LEU A 47 -4.12 2.01 -9.83
N ILE A 48 -4.72 2.32 -10.98
CA ILE A 48 -5.77 1.50 -11.61
C ILE A 48 -5.24 0.11 -11.97
N ALA A 49 -3.94 0.05 -12.30
CA ALA A 49 -3.25 -1.17 -12.69
C ALA A 49 -2.61 -1.91 -11.54
N ASN A 50 -2.83 -1.49 -10.30
CA ASN A 50 -2.26 -2.14 -9.14
C ASN A 50 -2.79 -3.58 -8.98
N ARG A 51 -1.88 -4.53 -8.73
CA ARG A 51 -2.13 -5.97 -8.59
C ARG A 51 -1.51 -6.61 -7.35
N ALA A 52 -0.69 -5.87 -6.61
CA ALA A 52 -0.11 -6.29 -5.34
C ALA A 52 0.43 -5.07 -4.58
N ILE A 53 0.79 -5.28 -3.32
CA ILE A 53 1.67 -4.39 -2.57
C ILE A 53 2.96 -5.13 -2.31
N ALA A 54 4.08 -4.57 -2.74
CA ALA A 54 5.41 -5.12 -2.51
C ALA A 54 5.99 -4.63 -1.18
N VAL A 55 6.56 -5.55 -0.40
CA VAL A 55 7.29 -5.28 0.85
C VAL A 55 8.61 -6.01 0.85
N ASN A 56 9.64 -5.45 1.49
CA ASN A 56 10.89 -6.15 1.65
C ASN A 56 10.83 -7.07 2.88
N PRO A 57 11.03 -8.40 2.72
CA PRO A 57 10.94 -9.35 3.83
C PRO A 57 11.87 -9.06 5.02
N ASP A 58 13.02 -8.45 4.74
CA ASP A 58 14.09 -8.20 5.71
C ASP A 58 13.98 -6.84 6.41
N LEU A 59 13.10 -5.95 5.93
CA LEU A 59 12.84 -4.67 6.58
C LEU A 59 11.92 -4.82 7.79
N GLU A 60 12.07 -3.89 8.73
CA GLU A 60 11.17 -3.74 9.87
C GLU A 60 10.10 -2.68 9.55
N TYR A 61 8.87 -2.97 9.95
CA TYR A 61 7.69 -2.12 9.76
C TYR A 61 7.07 -1.77 11.11
N THR A 62 6.40 -0.63 11.16
CA THR A 62 5.64 -0.14 12.32
C THR A 62 4.30 0.42 11.85
N THR A 63 3.47 0.89 12.79
CA THR A 63 2.25 1.61 12.47
C THR A 63 2.30 3.04 12.97
N ILE A 64 1.84 3.98 12.15
CA ILE A 64 1.46 5.33 12.59
C ILE A 64 -0.01 5.27 12.99
N LYS A 65 -0.30 5.59 14.25
CA LYS A 65 -1.66 5.75 14.76
C LYS A 65 -2.13 7.18 14.50
N THR A 66 -3.33 7.33 13.99
CA THR A 66 -4.08 8.59 13.89
C THR A 66 -5.53 8.38 14.32
N ILE A 67 -6.32 9.44 14.28
CA ILE A 67 -7.75 9.43 14.54
C ILE A 67 -8.45 9.99 13.29
N ASP A 68 -9.47 9.30 12.78
CA ASP A 68 -10.28 9.78 11.66
C ASP A 68 -11.24 10.91 12.07
N SER A 69 -11.97 11.47 11.10
CA SER A 69 -12.92 12.57 11.36
C SER A 69 -14.06 12.21 12.31
N ASP A 70 -14.36 10.91 12.45
CA ASP A 70 -15.42 10.38 13.30
C ASP A 70 -14.90 10.00 14.70
N GLY A 71 -13.61 10.23 14.98
CA GLY A 71 -12.99 9.92 16.25
C GLY A 71 -12.52 8.47 16.39
N GLN A 72 -12.46 7.70 15.30
CA GLN A 72 -12.00 6.31 15.33
C GLN A 72 -10.49 6.20 15.10
N ASP A 73 -9.86 5.28 15.81
CA ASP A 73 -8.44 4.99 15.68
C ASP A 73 -8.15 4.33 14.32
N GLU A 74 -7.21 4.91 13.57
CA GLU A 74 -6.65 4.34 12.35
C GLU A 74 -5.15 4.07 12.50
N HIS A 75 -4.68 2.97 11.92
CA HIS A 75 -3.28 2.56 11.97
C HIS A 75 -2.74 2.35 10.56
N TYR A 76 -1.67 3.07 10.22
CA TYR A 76 -1.04 3.03 8.90
C TYR A 76 0.29 2.29 8.97
N ILE A 77 0.38 1.13 8.33
CA ILE A 77 1.59 0.31 8.24
C ILE A 77 2.58 1.01 7.32
N VAL A 78 3.79 1.23 7.83
CA VAL A 78 4.91 1.89 7.13
C VAL A 78 6.23 1.24 7.55
N SER A 79 7.28 1.42 6.75
CA SER A 79 8.65 1.09 7.16
C SER A 79 9.01 1.86 8.41
N LYS A 80 9.64 1.17 9.35
CA LYS A 80 10.05 1.72 10.65
C LYS A 80 11.03 2.88 10.50
N ASP A 81 11.96 2.80 9.54
CA ASP A 81 12.95 3.85 9.28
C ASP A 81 12.32 5.12 8.71
N LEU A 82 11.25 4.97 7.92
CA LEU A 82 10.55 6.08 7.25
C LEU A 82 9.46 6.70 8.14
N ALA A 83 8.94 5.97 9.13
CA ALA A 83 7.85 6.41 10.00
C ALA A 83 8.03 7.82 10.60
N PRO A 84 9.22 8.22 11.12
CA PRO A 84 9.42 9.58 11.64
C PRO A 84 9.17 10.68 10.60
N SER A 85 9.61 10.47 9.35
CA SER A 85 9.38 11.43 8.27
C SER A 85 7.93 11.47 7.79
N LEU A 86 7.21 10.37 7.93
CA LEU A 86 5.82 10.26 7.47
C LEU A 86 4.81 10.85 8.47
N LEU A 87 5.20 11.09 9.72
CA LEU A 87 4.32 11.72 10.71
C LEU A 87 3.77 13.08 10.24
N SER A 88 4.54 13.84 9.46
CA SER A 88 4.10 15.15 8.94
C SER A 88 2.98 15.05 7.90
N LEU A 89 2.72 13.87 7.34
CA LEU A 89 1.61 13.63 6.42
C LEU A 89 0.27 13.56 7.16
N PHE A 90 0.31 13.26 8.46
CA PHE A 90 -0.88 13.15 9.30
C PHE A 90 -1.08 14.46 10.07
N GLU A 91 -2.33 14.88 10.22
CA GLU A 91 -2.68 16.06 10.99
C GLU A 91 -2.31 15.92 12.49
N ASN A 92 -2.58 16.98 13.27
CA ASN A 92 -2.33 16.97 14.71
C ASN A 92 -3.06 15.77 15.37
N GLN A 93 -2.31 14.96 16.14
CA GLN A 93 -2.69 13.71 16.84
C GLN A 93 -2.19 12.39 16.21
N SER A 94 -1.14 12.42 15.40
CA SER A 94 -0.44 11.21 14.98
C SER A 94 0.65 10.77 15.96
N SER A 95 0.87 9.46 16.09
CA SER A 95 1.97 8.91 16.88
C SER A 95 2.48 7.59 16.28
N ILE A 96 3.78 7.37 16.35
CA ILE A 96 4.36 6.07 15.99
C ILE A 96 4.06 5.10 17.14
N SER A 97 3.58 3.91 16.80
CA SER A 97 3.31 2.89 17.81
C SER A 97 4.57 2.58 18.62
N PRO A 98 4.54 2.71 19.95
CA PRO A 98 5.69 2.43 20.81
C PRO A 98 5.90 0.91 20.83
N ASN A 99 6.92 0.44 20.13
CA ASN A 99 7.29 -0.97 19.96
C ASN A 99 6.33 -1.80 19.10
N PRO A 100 6.46 -1.69 17.78
CA PRO A 100 6.65 -2.91 17.02
C PRO A 100 7.65 -2.79 15.87
N SER A 101 8.46 -3.84 15.75
CA SER A 101 9.10 -4.23 14.51
C SER A 101 8.31 -5.40 13.95
N ILE A 102 7.32 -5.13 13.11
CA ILE A 102 6.69 -6.15 12.27
C ILE A 102 7.73 -6.49 11.20
N LYS A 103 8.13 -7.76 11.05
CA LYS A 103 9.04 -8.09 9.94
C LYS A 103 8.27 -8.02 8.63
N GLY A 104 8.90 -7.57 7.55
CA GLY A 104 8.24 -7.51 6.25
C GLY A 104 7.71 -8.86 5.79
N ILE A 105 8.42 -9.95 6.11
CA ILE A 105 7.97 -11.31 5.81
C ILE A 105 6.62 -11.64 6.48
N ASP A 106 6.32 -11.05 7.62
CA ASP A 106 5.07 -11.27 8.33
C ASP A 106 3.89 -10.56 7.65
N LEU A 107 4.14 -9.51 6.86
CA LEU A 107 3.11 -8.81 6.09
C LEU A 107 2.70 -9.57 4.83
N VAL A 108 3.56 -10.45 4.31
CA VAL A 108 3.31 -11.23 3.09
C VAL A 108 2.02 -12.05 3.22
N ASN A 109 1.27 -12.18 2.11
CA ASN A 109 -0.03 -12.84 1.99
C ASN A 109 -1.21 -12.13 2.67
N HIS A 110 -1.00 -11.05 3.44
CA HIS A 110 -2.13 -10.23 3.87
C HIS A 110 -2.78 -9.58 2.65
N THR A 111 -4.10 -9.39 2.72
CA THR A 111 -4.89 -8.96 1.57
C THR A 111 -5.57 -7.63 1.79
N TYR A 112 -5.93 -7.01 0.67
CA TYR A 112 -6.65 -5.75 0.59
C TYR A 112 -7.56 -5.77 -0.64
N TYR A 113 -8.51 -4.84 -0.69
CA TYR A 113 -9.32 -4.60 -1.87
C TYR A 113 -8.78 -3.44 -2.70
N GLN A 114 -8.61 -3.65 -3.99
CA GLN A 114 -8.29 -2.56 -4.91
C GLN A 114 -9.50 -1.62 -5.08
N PHE A 115 -9.25 -0.31 -5.09
CA PHE A 115 -10.31 0.70 -5.16
C PHE A 115 -11.11 0.62 -6.45
N PHE A 116 -10.45 0.34 -7.57
CA PHE A 116 -11.05 0.47 -8.90
C PHE A 116 -11.82 -0.77 -9.34
N ASP A 117 -11.22 -1.96 -9.27
CA ASP A 117 -11.87 -3.21 -9.72
C ASP A 117 -12.55 -3.98 -8.58
N LYS A 118 -12.38 -3.52 -7.33
CA LYS A 118 -12.89 -4.15 -6.10
C LYS A 118 -12.44 -5.61 -5.92
N LYS A 119 -11.39 -6.02 -6.64
CA LYS A 119 -10.80 -7.36 -6.49
C LYS A 119 -9.86 -7.36 -5.29
N GLU A 120 -9.69 -8.57 -4.75
CA GLU A 120 -8.74 -8.82 -3.69
C GLU A 120 -7.35 -9.08 -4.27
N TYR A 121 -6.36 -8.42 -3.68
CA TYR A 121 -4.95 -8.62 -3.98
C TYR A 121 -4.17 -8.79 -2.69
N SER A 122 -2.92 -9.24 -2.82
CA SER A 122 -2.08 -9.63 -1.68
C SER A 122 -0.82 -8.78 -1.60
N VAL A 123 -0.24 -8.75 -0.40
CA VAL A 123 1.11 -8.28 -0.16
C VAL A 123 2.13 -9.35 -0.60
N LEU A 124 3.12 -8.96 -1.40
CA LEU A 124 4.15 -9.83 -1.96
C LEU A 124 5.57 -9.43 -1.49
N PRO A 125 6.49 -10.40 -1.38
CA PRO A 125 7.88 -10.12 -1.02
C PRO A 125 8.66 -9.56 -2.22
N ALA A 126 9.43 -8.51 -1.98
CA ALA A 126 10.27 -7.83 -2.97
C ALA A 126 11.53 -7.22 -2.36
N GLU A 127 12.69 -7.74 -2.74
CA GLU A 127 13.99 -7.23 -2.26
C GLU A 127 14.32 -5.82 -2.81
N TYR A 128 13.70 -5.41 -3.93
CA TYR A 128 13.90 -4.07 -4.50
C TYR A 128 13.26 -2.96 -3.67
N VAL A 129 12.36 -3.29 -2.74
CA VAL A 129 11.77 -2.33 -1.82
C VAL A 129 12.81 -1.92 -0.78
N THR A 130 13.02 -0.62 -0.60
CA THR A 130 14.01 -0.07 0.33
C THR A 130 13.36 0.87 1.34
N SER A 131 14.09 1.20 2.41
CA SER A 131 13.67 2.19 3.41
C SER A 131 14.20 3.62 3.14
N VAL A 132 14.53 3.94 1.88
CA VAL A 132 15.14 5.24 1.53
C VAL A 132 14.10 6.31 1.16
N SER A 133 12.96 5.92 0.60
CA SER A 133 11.93 6.86 0.12
C SER A 133 10.54 6.24 0.11
N GLY A 134 9.50 7.09 0.14
CA GLY A 134 8.10 6.65 0.16
C GLY A 134 7.72 6.14 1.54
N THR A 135 7.05 4.98 1.59
CA THR A 135 6.58 4.37 2.84
C THR A 135 7.23 3.04 3.17
N GLY A 136 8.04 2.49 2.25
CA GLY A 136 8.51 1.10 2.33
C GLY A 136 7.46 0.04 1.97
N LEU A 137 6.28 0.46 1.50
CA LEU A 137 5.30 -0.38 0.83
C LEU A 137 5.05 0.20 -0.56
N VAL A 138 5.31 -0.61 -1.58
CA VAL A 138 5.27 -0.17 -2.98
C VAL A 138 4.04 -0.79 -3.63
N HIS A 139 3.17 0.04 -4.20
CA HIS A 139 2.10 -0.48 -5.04
C HIS A 139 2.71 -1.09 -6.31
N THR A 140 2.20 -2.22 -6.77
CA THR A 140 2.76 -2.95 -7.90
C THR A 140 1.82 -2.92 -9.10
N ALA A 141 2.26 -2.30 -10.19
CA ALA A 141 1.53 -2.21 -11.46
C ALA A 141 2.31 -2.94 -12.57
N PRO A 142 2.15 -4.26 -12.73
CA PRO A 142 3.02 -5.09 -13.57
C PRO A 142 2.97 -4.78 -15.08
N GLY A 143 2.02 -3.97 -15.55
CA GLY A 143 2.01 -3.44 -16.92
C GLY A 143 2.92 -2.22 -17.15
N HIS A 144 3.50 -1.64 -16.08
CA HIS A 144 4.11 -0.31 -16.14
C HIS A 144 5.48 -0.20 -15.44
N GLY A 145 6.02 -1.29 -14.90
CA GLY A 145 7.33 -1.32 -14.24
C GLY A 145 8.01 -2.67 -14.43
N LYS A 146 9.34 -2.67 -14.61
CA LYS A 146 10.10 -3.90 -14.85
C LYS A 146 10.14 -4.79 -13.61
N GLU A 147 10.48 -4.21 -12.47
CA GLU A 147 10.58 -4.91 -11.18
C GLU A 147 9.20 -5.47 -10.77
N ASP A 148 8.14 -4.69 -11.00
CA ASP A 148 6.75 -5.11 -10.78
C ASP A 148 6.36 -6.29 -11.68
N TYR A 149 6.70 -6.22 -12.96
CA TYR A 149 6.46 -7.29 -13.92
C TYR A 149 7.16 -8.59 -13.51
N GLU A 150 8.46 -8.53 -13.21
CA GLU A 150 9.27 -9.69 -12.84
C GLU A 150 8.75 -10.35 -11.55
N MET A 151 8.44 -9.54 -10.52
CA MET A 151 7.84 -10.04 -9.29
C MET A 151 6.47 -10.67 -9.54
N CYS A 152 5.52 -9.94 -10.14
CA CYS A 152 4.17 -10.47 -10.38
C CYS A 152 4.19 -11.75 -11.22
N LEU A 153 5.03 -11.81 -12.25
CA LEU A 153 5.18 -12.99 -13.10
C LEU A 153 5.62 -14.22 -12.28
N SER A 154 6.54 -14.05 -11.34
CA SER A 154 7.00 -15.14 -10.45
C SER A 154 5.89 -15.70 -9.54
N PHE A 155 4.86 -14.90 -9.27
CA PHE A 155 3.66 -15.29 -8.50
C PHE A 155 2.46 -15.64 -9.40
N GLY A 156 2.65 -15.73 -10.72
CA GLY A 156 1.58 -16.08 -11.67
C GLY A 156 0.54 -14.96 -11.88
N ILE A 157 0.86 -13.72 -11.52
CA ILE A 157 -0.01 -12.56 -11.71
C ILE A 157 0.27 -11.96 -13.09
N ALA A 158 -0.75 -11.96 -13.94
CA ALA A 158 -0.65 -11.41 -15.29
C ALA A 158 -0.46 -9.88 -15.26
N PRO A 159 0.33 -9.32 -16.20
CA PRO A 159 0.42 -7.88 -16.37
C PRO A 159 -0.94 -7.31 -16.79
N PHE A 160 -1.22 -6.10 -16.33
CA PHE A 160 -2.42 -5.36 -16.71
C PHE A 160 -2.03 -3.91 -17.00
N SER A 161 -2.47 -3.40 -18.15
CA SER A 161 -2.15 -2.07 -18.66
C SER A 161 -3.39 -1.50 -19.33
N PRO A 162 -4.21 -0.71 -18.63
CA PRO A 162 -5.42 -0.11 -19.20
C PRO A 162 -5.08 1.15 -20.00
N VAL A 163 -4.00 1.14 -20.79
CA VAL A 163 -3.46 2.29 -21.53
C VAL A 163 -3.11 1.88 -22.96
N ASP A 164 -3.54 2.67 -23.93
CA ASP A 164 -3.30 2.44 -25.37
C ASP A 164 -1.93 2.98 -25.85
N GLU A 165 -1.62 2.78 -27.14
CA GLU A 165 -0.34 3.24 -27.72
C GLU A 165 -0.18 4.78 -27.77
N TYR A 166 -1.24 5.54 -27.51
CA TYR A 166 -1.22 7.00 -27.45
C TYR A 166 -1.10 7.52 -26.01
N GLY A 167 -1.03 6.63 -25.03
CA GLY A 167 -0.97 6.99 -23.62
C GLY A 167 -2.32 7.41 -23.05
N ASN A 168 -3.43 6.98 -23.64
CA ASN A 168 -4.77 7.24 -23.12
C ASN A 168 -5.35 6.01 -22.44
N PHE A 169 -6.17 6.22 -21.42
CA PHE A 169 -6.85 5.12 -20.73
C PHE A 169 -7.85 4.40 -21.66
N THR A 170 -7.79 3.07 -21.66
CA THR A 170 -8.73 2.21 -22.40
C THR A 170 -10.05 2.05 -21.65
N ILE A 171 -11.01 1.33 -22.25
CA ILE A 171 -12.29 0.98 -21.61
C ILE A 171 -12.14 0.08 -20.37
N GLU A 172 -10.94 -0.45 -20.11
CA GLU A 172 -10.64 -1.26 -18.92
C GLU A 172 -10.37 -0.39 -17.69
N ALA A 173 -10.19 0.91 -17.87
CA ALA A 173 -10.11 1.90 -16.79
C ALA A 173 -11.53 2.31 -16.32
N PRO A 174 -11.65 2.97 -15.15
CA PRO A 174 -12.88 3.61 -14.71
C PRO A 174 -13.47 4.55 -15.77
N SER A 175 -14.80 4.60 -15.86
CA SER A 175 -15.52 5.36 -16.89
C SER A 175 -15.12 6.83 -16.96
N GLU A 176 -14.77 7.43 -15.83
CA GLU A 176 -14.40 8.85 -15.71
C GLU A 176 -13.01 9.14 -16.29
N LEU A 177 -12.21 8.10 -16.56
CA LEU A 177 -10.84 8.20 -17.04
C LEU A 177 -10.67 7.76 -18.50
N VAL A 178 -11.61 6.98 -19.04
CA VAL A 178 -11.54 6.47 -20.43
C VAL A 178 -11.27 7.62 -21.43
N GLY A 179 -10.24 7.43 -22.26
CA GLY A 179 -9.82 8.38 -23.29
C GLY A 179 -8.98 9.56 -22.77
N LYS A 180 -8.79 9.72 -21.46
CA LYS A 180 -7.89 10.73 -20.90
C LYS A 180 -6.45 10.28 -20.99
N ASN A 181 -5.55 11.22 -21.28
CA ASN A 181 -4.12 10.94 -21.32
C ASN A 181 -3.55 10.80 -19.91
N VAL A 182 -2.74 9.76 -19.69
CA VAL A 182 -2.20 9.39 -18.37
C VAL A 182 -1.21 10.40 -17.78
N LEU A 183 -0.66 11.32 -18.60
CA LEU A 183 0.27 12.36 -18.16
C LEU A 183 -0.38 13.76 -18.08
N SER A 184 -1.63 13.91 -18.56
CA SER A 184 -2.41 15.15 -18.44
C SER A 184 -3.68 14.95 -17.63
N ASP A 185 -4.80 14.70 -18.29
CA ASP A 185 -6.14 14.79 -17.72
C ASP A 185 -6.48 13.59 -16.81
N GLY A 186 -5.68 12.52 -16.90
CA GLY A 186 -5.84 11.29 -16.14
C GLY A 186 -4.87 11.12 -14.95
N ASN A 187 -4.05 12.12 -14.64
CA ASN A 187 -3.06 12.07 -13.56
C ASN A 187 -3.48 12.85 -12.30
#